data_AF-A0A382Z4H8-F1
#
_entry.id   AF-A0A382Z4H8-F1
#
_cell.length_a   1.000
_cell.length_b   1.000
_cell.length_c   1.000
_cell.angle_alpha   90.00
_cell.angle_beta   90.00
_cell.angle_gamma   90.00
#
_symmetry.space_group_name_H-M   'P 1'
#
loop_
_entity.id
_entity.type
_entity.pdbx_description
1 polymer ?
#
loop_
_entity_poly.entity_id
_entity_poly.type
_entity_poly.pdbx_seq_one_letter_code
_entity_poly.pdbx_strand_id
1 'polypeptide(L)' 'MDRVVVGITGASGIPYGIRLLEVLREFDVEVHLTCSPSASLVNKHEGDGRSWDDVLALADVL' A
#
# COMPACT_ATOMS: atom_id res chain seq x y z
N MET A 1 7.08 18.49 -7.03
CA MET A 1 6.51 17.31 -6.37
C MET A 1 6.18 16.29 -7.45
N ASP A 2 6.87 15.16 -7.41
CA ASP A 2 6.62 14.07 -8.36
C ASP A 2 5.42 13.23 -7.86
N ARG A 3 4.76 12.53 -8.79
CA ARG A 3 3.58 11.71 -8.51
C ARG A 3 3.87 10.25 -8.82
N VAL A 4 3.53 9.37 -7.90
CA VAL A 4 3.72 7.92 -8.04
C VAL A 4 2.40 7.21 -7.87
N VAL A 5 2.04 6.38 -8.85
CA VAL A 5 0.88 5.48 -8.74
C VAL A 5 1.38 4.11 -8.31
N VAL A 6 0.87 3.62 -7.19
CA VAL A 6 1.16 2.28 -6.65
C VAL A 6 -0.06 1.41 -6.83
N GLY A 7 0.09 0.28 -7.54
CA GLY A 7 -0.95 -0.73 -7.68
C GLY A 7 -0.65 -1.94 -6.79
N ILE A 8 -1.48 -2.22 -5.79
CA ILE A 8 -1.37 -3.45 -4.96
C ILE A 8 -2.46 -4.44 -5.36
N THR A 9 -2.06 -5.60 -5.86
CA THR A 9 -2.98 -6.70 -6.22
C THR A 9 -3.01 -7.76 -5.13
N GLY A 10 -3.92 -8.73 -5.24
CA GLY A 10 -4.00 -9.89 -4.35
C GLY A 10 -2.98 -10.99 -4.66
N ALA A 11 -1.74 -10.62 -4.95
CA ALA A 11 -0.62 -11.55 -5.06
C ALA A 11 0.09 -11.68 -3.70
N SER A 12 0.79 -12.79 -3.49
CA SER A 12 1.68 -12.95 -2.33
C SER A 12 2.78 -11.88 -2.34
N GLY A 13 3.22 -11.47 -1.15
CA GLY A 13 4.25 -10.44 -0.98
C GLY A 13 3.72 -9.07 -0.58
N ILE A 14 2.55 -8.99 0.06
CA ILE A 14 1.99 -7.71 0.51
C ILE A 14 2.88 -6.89 1.46
N PRO A 15 3.76 -7.48 2.31
CA PRO A 15 4.71 -6.69 3.11
C PRO A 15 5.62 -5.79 2.26
N TYR A 16 5.94 -6.18 1.02
CA TYR A 16 6.75 -5.34 0.13
C TYR A 16 5.99 -4.10 -0.31
N GLY A 17 4.69 -4.23 -0.64
CA GLY A 17 3.84 -3.11 -1.00
C GLY A 17 3.66 -2.14 0.18
N ILE A 18 3.43 -2.70 1.37
CA ILE A 18 3.33 -1.91 2.61
C ILE A 18 4.65 -1.15 2.87
N ARG A 19 5.80 -1.83 2.82
CA ARG A 19 7.10 -1.18 3.05
C ARG A 19 7.41 -0.13 1.98
N LEU A 20 7.03 -0.35 0.73
CA LEU A 20 7.17 0.63 -0.34
C LEU A 20 6.40 1.92 -0.01
N LEU A 21 5.14 1.80 0.42
CA LEU A 21 4.32 2.95 0.79
C LEU A 21 4.95 3.74 1.95
N GLU A 22 5.48 3.06 2.97
CA GLU A 22 6.20 3.72 4.08
C GLU A 22 7.42 4.49 3.60
N VAL A 23 8.24 3.87 2.75
CA VAL A 23 9.45 4.49 2.22
C VAL A 23 9.09 5.70 1.37
N LEU A 24 8.06 5.61 0.52
CA LEU A 24 7.64 6.75 -0.32
C LEU A 24 7.21 7.96 0.50
N ARG A 25 6.61 7.75 1.69
CA ARG A 25 6.27 8.85 2.61
C ARG A 25 7.47 9.60 3.18
N GLU A 26 8.67 9.02 3.12
CA GLU A 26 9.91 9.68 3.55
C GLU A 26 10.42 10.68 2.48
N PHE A 27 9.83 10.70 1.28
CA PHE A 27 10.20 11.58 0.16
C PHE A 27 9.11 12.61 -0.16
N ASP A 28 9.47 13.68 -0.89
CA ASP A 28 8.56 14.71 -1.39
C ASP A 28 7.82 14.24 -2.67
N VAL A 29 7.04 13.16 -2.53
CA VAL A 29 6.23 12.57 -3.61
C VAL A 29 4.79 12.38 -3.15
N GLU A 30 3.84 12.61 -4.05
CA GLU A 30 2.41 12.34 -3.82
C GLU A 30 2.11 10.90 -4.26
N VAL A 31 1.56 10.09 -3.36
CA VAL A 31 1.28 8.67 -3.60
C VAL A 31 -0.20 8.45 -3.87
N HIS A 32 -0.51 8.03 -5.10
CA HIS A 32 -1.82 7.51 -5.48
C HIS A 32 -1.82 5.99 -5.37
N LEU A 33 -2.58 5.43 -4.43
CA LEU A 33 -2.69 3.99 -4.25
C LEU A 33 -3.97 3.48 -4.89
N THR A 34 -3.86 2.45 -5.73
CA THR A 34 -5.00 1.66 -6.19
C THR A 34 -4.80 0.20 -5.82
N CYS A 35 -5.87 -0.50 -5.47
CA CYS A 35 -5.78 -1.89 -5.04
C CYS A 35 -6.98 -2.73 -5.44
N SER A 36 -6.75 -4.03 -5.66
CA SER A 36 -7.85 -4.97 -5.88
C SER A 36 -8.46 -5.42 -4.55
N PRO A 37 -9.74 -5.83 -4.50
CA PRO A 37 -10.36 -6.34 -3.27
C PRO A 37 -9.56 -7.48 -2.63
N SER A 38 -8.92 -8.31 -3.45
CA SER A 38 -8.08 -9.43 -3.01
C SER A 38 -6.81 -9.01 -2.25
N ALA A 39 -6.32 -7.77 -2.41
CA ALA A 39 -5.18 -7.27 -1.63
C ALA A 39 -5.50 -7.25 -0.13
N SER A 40 -6.71 -6.84 0.25
CA SER A 40 -7.16 -6.87 1.66
C SER A 40 -7.23 -8.29 2.23
N LEU A 41 -7.51 -9.29 1.40
CA LEU A 41 -7.52 -10.70 1.80
C LEU A 41 -6.10 -11.21 2.03
N VAL A 42 -5.16 -10.90 1.12
CA VAL A 42 -3.75 -11.25 1.31
C VAL A 42 -3.16 -10.54 2.54
N ASN A 43 -3.55 -9.28 2.81
CA ASN A 43 -3.12 -8.56 4.02
C ASN A 43 -3.45 -9.32 5.30
N LYS A 44 -4.63 -9.94 5.37
CA LYS A 44 -5.04 -10.73 6.54
C LYS A 44 -4.15 -11.97 6.76
N HIS A 45 -3.53 -12.49 5.70
CA HIS A 45 -2.73 -13.72 5.76
C HIS A 45 -1.23 -13.46 5.86
N GLU A 46 -0.74 -12.46 5.14
CA GLU A 46 0.70 -12.20 4.95
C GLU A 46 1.13 -10.81 5.43
N GLY A 47 0.19 -9.94 5.78
CA GLY A 47 0.48 -8.59 6.26
C GLY A 47 1.19 -8.58 7.62
N ASP A 48 1.57 -7.39 8.06
CA ASP A 48 2.34 -7.17 9.29
C ASP A 48 1.48 -6.91 10.54
N GLY A 49 0.21 -7.32 10.50
CA GLY A 49 -0.75 -7.18 11.59
C GLY A 49 -1.59 -5.90 11.54
N ARG A 50 -1.29 -4.96 10.63
CA ARG A 50 -2.13 -3.78 10.38
C ARG A 50 -3.46 -4.12 9.75
N SER A 51 -4.49 -3.31 10.04
CA SER A 51 -5.74 -3.36 9.29
C SER A 51 -5.52 -2.89 7.86
N TRP A 52 -6.43 -3.24 6.95
CA TRP A 52 -6.31 -2.76 5.57
C TRP A 52 -6.46 -1.22 5.50
N ASP A 53 -7.31 -0.64 6.35
CA ASP A 53 -7.48 0.82 6.43
C ASP A 53 -6.19 1.53 6.88
N ASP A 54 -5.42 0.94 7.79
CA ASP A 54 -4.11 1.48 8.19
C ASP A 54 -3.10 1.47 7.04
N VAL A 55 -3.18 0.48 6.14
CA VAL A 55 -2.34 0.42 4.93
C VAL A 55 -2.79 1.46 3.91
N LEU A 56 -4.10 1.64 3.71
CA LEU A 56 -4.63 2.67 2.81
C LEU A 56 -4.25 4.08 3.26
N ALA A 57 -4.20 4.32 4.58
CA ALA A 57 -3.78 5.59 5.16
C ALA A 57 -2.29 5.94 4.95
N LEU A 58 -1.50 5.07 4.32
CA LEU A 58 -0.14 5.38 3.88
C LEU A 58 -0.09 6.17 2.56
N ALA A 59 -1.19 6.23 1.82
CA ALA A 59 -1.29 6.96 0.55
C ALA A 59 -2.00 8.31 0.72
N ASP A 60 -1.73 9.24 -0.19
CA ASP A 60 -2.36 10.56 -0.22
C ASP A 60 -3.72 10.52 -0.94
N VAL A 61 -3.87 9.62 -1.92
CA VAL A 61 -5.08 9.45 -2.74
C VAL A 61 -5.36 7.95 -2.97
N LEU A 62 -6.65 7.58 -2.97
CA LEU A 62 -7.16 6.22 -3.14
C LEU A 62 -8.04 6.07 -4.40
#